data_AF-A0A2E0N371-F1
#
_entry.id   AF-A0A2E0N371-F1
#
_cell.length_a   1.000
_cell.length_b   1.000
_cell.length_c   1.000
_cell.angle_alpha   90.00
_cell.angle_beta   90.00
_cell.angle_gamma   90.00
#
_symmetry.space_group_name_H-M   'P 1'
#
loop_
_entity.id
_entity.type
_entity.pdbx_description
1 polymer ?
#
loop_
_entity_poly.entity_id
_entity_poly.type
_entity_poly.pdbx_seq_one_letter_code
_entity_poly.pdbx_strand_id
1 'polypeptide(L)'
;PLVSKLNSMTQTLATRLNEQHAQGMSSLGVVGANMFSLGSDTNYAENFTLALTSSDQIAAAGRLKIAPGASNSENLRATLSYGENTSWGGTVEGSFTITFTSPTAYSVTTGGVTTNYTGFDINNGIVIGDVKVNFDRAPAASDTFVVTSNTSGIGDNSNITRISEISEESIFESKKLRDFYINEIGKVSSFNNLSKMSAEAKQAVYDNAMTAKDKISGVNLDEEAADLIRLQQAYMATAKAMQTASDIFQQLLRIGI
;
A
#
# COMPACT_ATOMS: atom_id res chain seq x y z
N PRO A 1 -9.81 5.70 4.05
CA PRO A 1 -9.14 6.07 2.77
C PRO A 1 -7.64 5.73 2.74
N LEU A 2 -6.86 6.10 3.76
CA LEU A 2 -5.42 5.80 3.77
C LEU A 2 -5.14 4.29 3.98
N VAL A 3 -5.79 3.66 4.96
CA VAL A 3 -5.64 2.22 5.21
C VAL A 3 -5.97 1.40 3.95
N SER A 4 -7.04 1.77 3.23
CA SER A 4 -7.38 1.12 1.96
C SER A 4 -6.32 1.35 0.87
N LYS A 5 -5.70 2.54 0.80
CA LYS A 5 -4.61 2.83 -0.15
C LYS A 5 -3.34 2.07 0.20
N LEU A 6 -3.03 1.93 1.50
CA LEU A 6 -1.91 1.12 1.98
C LEU A 6 -2.15 -0.36 1.68
N ASN A 7 -3.35 -0.89 1.94
CA ASN A 7 -3.72 -2.26 1.58
C ASN A 7 -3.61 -2.49 0.08
N SER A 8 -4.08 -1.56 -0.76
CA SER A 8 -3.93 -1.64 -2.21
C SER A 8 -2.46 -1.64 -2.63
N MET A 9 -1.64 -0.75 -2.06
CA MET A 9 -0.20 -0.70 -2.35
C MET A 9 0.48 -2.01 -1.98
N THR A 10 0.21 -2.54 -0.79
CA THR A 10 0.77 -3.81 -0.33
C THR A 10 0.33 -4.97 -1.21
N GLN A 11 -0.95 -5.02 -1.59
CA GLN A 11 -1.46 -6.04 -2.50
C GLN A 11 -0.75 -6.01 -3.85
N THR A 12 -0.68 -4.82 -4.48
CA THR A 12 -0.01 -4.65 -5.78
C THR A 12 1.46 -5.05 -5.69
N LEU A 13 2.17 -4.59 -4.67
CA LEU A 13 3.59 -4.89 -4.49
C LEU A 13 3.83 -6.39 -4.29
N ALA A 14 3.11 -7.01 -3.36
CA ALA A 14 3.26 -8.42 -3.04
C ALA A 14 2.89 -9.31 -4.23
N THR A 15 1.79 -8.99 -4.93
CA THR A 15 1.35 -9.74 -6.11
C THR A 15 2.41 -9.67 -7.20
N ARG A 16 2.89 -8.47 -7.55
CA ARG A 16 3.90 -8.29 -8.60
C ARG A 16 5.24 -8.96 -8.25
N LEU A 17 5.69 -8.83 -7.00
CA LEU A 17 6.91 -9.50 -6.53
C LEU A 17 6.77 -11.02 -6.56
N ASN A 18 5.62 -11.55 -6.14
CA ASN A 18 5.33 -12.98 -6.19
C ASN A 18 5.27 -13.51 -7.61
N GLU A 19 4.60 -12.79 -8.53
CA GLU A 19 4.55 -13.14 -9.95
C GLU A 19 5.96 -13.22 -10.54
N GLN A 20 6.81 -12.22 -10.30
CA GLN A 20 8.18 -12.24 -10.81
C GLN A 20 9.04 -13.31 -10.14
N HIS A 21 8.90 -13.52 -8.83
CA HIS A 21 9.60 -14.57 -8.11
C HIS A 21 9.20 -15.97 -8.62
N ALA A 22 7.91 -16.19 -8.89
CA ALA A 22 7.37 -17.44 -9.42
C ALA A 22 7.90 -17.79 -10.82
N GLN A 23 8.31 -16.79 -11.61
CA GLN A 23 8.97 -16.99 -12.91
C GLN A 23 10.43 -17.44 -12.80
N GLY A 24 11.02 -17.43 -11.60
CA GLY A 24 12.38 -17.88 -11.35
C GLY A 24 12.47 -19.34 -10.92
N MET A 25 13.70 -19.75 -10.62
CA MET A 25 14.03 -21.04 -10.02
C MET A 25 14.97 -20.86 -8.84
N SER A 26 14.71 -21.59 -7.76
CA SER A 26 15.54 -21.57 -6.55
C SER A 26 16.74 -22.53 -6.64
N SER A 27 17.67 -22.46 -5.69
CA SER A 27 18.85 -23.36 -5.63
C SER A 27 18.47 -24.84 -5.51
N LEU A 28 17.26 -25.13 -5.02
CA LEU A 28 16.68 -26.48 -4.90
C LEU A 28 15.91 -26.93 -6.15
N GLY A 29 15.89 -26.11 -7.21
CA GLY A 29 15.12 -26.37 -8.42
C GLY A 29 13.60 -26.12 -8.27
N VAL A 30 13.16 -25.52 -7.16
CA VAL A 30 11.75 -25.19 -6.93
C VAL A 30 11.38 -23.95 -7.74
N VAL A 31 10.21 -23.98 -8.36
CA VAL A 31 9.63 -22.87 -9.12
C VAL A 31 8.24 -22.52 -8.59
N GLY A 32 7.74 -21.32 -8.88
CA GLY A 32 6.37 -20.94 -8.51
C GLY A 32 6.12 -20.63 -7.03
N ALA A 33 7.16 -20.59 -6.19
CA ALA A 33 7.02 -20.21 -4.79
C ALA A 33 6.74 -18.71 -4.63
N ASN A 34 5.87 -18.34 -3.70
CA ASN A 34 5.64 -16.94 -3.34
C ASN A 34 6.79 -16.40 -2.47
N MET A 35 7.19 -15.15 -2.71
CA MET A 35 8.16 -14.43 -1.89
C MET A 35 7.49 -13.87 -0.63
N PHE A 36 6.27 -13.35 -0.77
CA PHE A 36 5.48 -12.76 0.29
C PHE A 36 4.13 -13.44 0.43
N SER A 37 3.62 -13.49 1.66
CA SER A 37 2.26 -13.91 1.94
C SER A 37 1.42 -12.70 2.33
N LEU A 38 0.16 -12.72 1.89
CA LEU A 38 -0.87 -11.77 2.27
C LEU A 38 -1.92 -12.53 3.09
N GLY A 39 -2.47 -11.88 4.10
CA GLY A 39 -3.65 -12.39 4.81
C GLY A 39 -4.81 -12.65 3.86
N SER A 40 -5.71 -13.55 4.25
CA SER A 40 -6.93 -13.87 3.48
C SER A 40 -8.01 -12.79 3.57
N ASP A 41 -7.82 -11.80 4.44
CA ASP A 41 -8.68 -10.63 4.57
C ASP A 41 -8.18 -9.47 3.70
N THR A 42 -8.92 -8.36 3.68
CA THR A 42 -8.49 -7.15 2.93
C THR A 42 -7.47 -6.31 3.68
N ASN A 43 -6.97 -6.75 4.83
CA ASN A 43 -5.99 -6.04 5.67
C ASN A 43 -4.56 -6.42 5.28
N TYR A 44 -4.28 -6.36 3.98
CA TYR A 44 -3.01 -6.79 3.41
C TYR A 44 -1.79 -6.13 4.06
N ALA A 45 -1.88 -4.84 4.41
CA ALA A 45 -0.79 -4.13 5.04
C ALA A 45 -0.45 -4.64 6.45
N GLU A 46 -1.45 -5.13 7.19
CA GLU A 46 -1.28 -5.71 8.52
C GLU A 46 -0.70 -7.13 8.45
N ASN A 47 -1.11 -7.89 7.43
CA ASN A 47 -0.77 -9.30 7.27
C ASN A 47 0.34 -9.57 6.24
N PHE A 48 1.14 -8.55 5.89
CA PHE A 48 2.25 -8.70 4.93
C PHE A 48 3.45 -9.38 5.59
N THR A 49 3.80 -10.58 5.11
CA THR A 49 4.88 -11.37 5.70
C THR A 49 5.79 -11.97 4.62
N LEU A 50 7.04 -12.24 4.96
CA LEU A 50 7.93 -13.03 4.11
C LEU A 50 7.48 -14.49 4.13
N ALA A 51 7.19 -15.06 2.97
CA ALA A 51 6.78 -16.45 2.84
C ALA A 51 7.98 -17.42 2.80
N LEU A 52 9.17 -16.92 2.45
CA LEU A 52 10.41 -17.69 2.41
C LEU A 52 10.95 -17.92 3.82
N THR A 53 11.26 -19.19 4.13
CA THR A 53 11.80 -19.64 5.43
C THR A 53 13.30 -19.92 5.39
N SER A 54 13.87 -20.05 4.18
CA SER A 54 15.30 -20.24 3.93
C SER A 54 15.71 -19.48 2.66
N SER A 55 16.99 -19.07 2.58
CA SER A 55 17.57 -18.47 1.39
C SER A 55 17.54 -19.39 0.16
N ASP A 56 17.50 -20.72 0.37
CA ASP A 56 17.44 -21.70 -0.73
C ASP A 56 16.10 -21.68 -1.49
N GLN A 57 15.09 -21.01 -0.94
CA GLN A 57 13.79 -20.82 -1.58
C GLN A 57 13.75 -19.55 -2.46
N ILE A 58 14.80 -18.73 -2.43
CA ILE A 58 14.89 -17.55 -3.29
C ILE A 58 15.08 -18.01 -4.73
N ALA A 59 14.09 -17.70 -5.57
CA ALA A 59 14.05 -18.06 -6.98
C ALA A 59 14.89 -17.09 -7.83
N ALA A 60 16.22 -17.12 -7.64
CA ALA A 60 17.12 -16.11 -8.17
C ALA A 60 17.43 -16.24 -9.68
N ALA A 61 17.44 -17.47 -10.18
CA ALA A 61 17.82 -17.78 -11.55
C ALA A 61 16.60 -17.81 -12.48
N GLY A 62 16.82 -17.70 -13.79
CA GLY A 62 15.80 -18.05 -14.78
C GLY A 62 15.57 -19.57 -14.80
N ARG A 63 14.35 -20.03 -15.12
CA ARG A 63 14.01 -21.47 -15.18
C ARG A 63 14.76 -22.22 -16.29
N LEU A 64 15.04 -21.51 -17.38
CA LEU A 64 15.68 -22.01 -18.58
C LEU A 64 16.87 -21.12 -18.95
N LYS A 65 17.83 -21.71 -19.66
CA LYS A 65 18.93 -21.01 -20.31
C LYS A 65 18.81 -21.16 -21.82
N ILE A 66 19.14 -20.09 -22.53
CA ILE A 66 19.21 -20.06 -24.00
C ILE A 66 20.66 -19.92 -24.44
N ALA A 67 21.10 -20.80 -25.33
CA ALA A 67 22.42 -20.76 -25.94
C ALA A 67 22.27 -20.56 -27.46
N PRO A 68 22.79 -19.45 -28.02
CA PRO A 68 22.86 -19.31 -29.47
C PRO A 68 23.86 -20.30 -30.07
N GLY A 69 23.60 -20.76 -31.28
CA GLY A 69 24.55 -21.57 -32.06
C GLY A 69 25.83 -20.79 -32.35
N ALA A 70 26.97 -21.48 -32.36
CA ALA A 70 28.28 -20.87 -32.61
C ALA A 70 28.41 -20.24 -34.01
N SER A 71 27.58 -20.68 -34.96
CA SER A 71 27.53 -20.19 -36.33
C SER A 71 26.42 -19.15 -36.56
N ASN A 72 25.73 -18.70 -35.51
CA ASN A 72 24.70 -17.67 -35.67
C ASN A 72 25.30 -16.38 -36.19
N SER A 73 24.57 -15.73 -37.08
CA SER A 73 25.00 -14.50 -37.72
C SER A 73 25.14 -13.36 -36.71
N GLU A 74 26.23 -12.59 -36.82
CA GLU A 74 26.41 -11.27 -36.16
C GLU A 74 26.18 -11.22 -34.63
N ASN A 75 26.41 -12.31 -33.90
CA ASN A 75 26.13 -12.40 -32.46
C ASN A 75 24.66 -12.10 -32.10
N LEU A 76 23.70 -12.52 -32.94
CA LEU A 76 22.27 -12.48 -32.65
C LEU A 76 21.97 -12.97 -31.22
N ARG A 77 21.27 -12.14 -30.44
CA ARG A 77 20.97 -12.43 -29.04
C ARG A 77 19.51 -12.79 -28.89
N ALA A 78 19.26 -13.73 -27.99
CA ALA A 78 17.92 -14.09 -27.59
C ALA A 78 17.77 -14.02 -26.08
N THR A 79 16.58 -13.65 -25.63
CA THR A 79 16.22 -13.61 -24.21
C THR A 79 14.95 -14.42 -23.97
N LEU A 80 14.76 -14.85 -22.73
CA LEU A 80 13.61 -15.63 -22.31
C LEU A 80 12.71 -14.80 -21.41
N SER A 81 11.44 -14.71 -21.74
CA SER A 81 10.36 -14.27 -20.87
C SER A 81 9.42 -15.43 -20.54
N TYR A 82 8.71 -15.31 -19.42
CA TYR A 82 7.83 -16.35 -18.87
C TYR A 82 6.45 -15.73 -18.57
N GLY A 83 5.42 -16.55 -18.40
CA GLY A 83 4.05 -16.10 -18.10
C GLY A 83 3.14 -15.97 -19.32
N GLU A 84 3.49 -16.57 -20.46
CA GLU A 84 2.63 -16.61 -21.65
C GLU A 84 1.48 -17.63 -21.53
N ASN A 85 1.53 -18.52 -20.54
CA ASN A 85 0.48 -19.49 -20.25
C ASN A 85 -0.09 -19.29 -18.84
N THR A 86 -1.30 -18.74 -18.78
CA THR A 86 -2.03 -18.50 -17.51
C THR A 86 -2.42 -19.78 -16.77
N SER A 87 -2.35 -20.94 -17.42
CA SER A 87 -2.57 -22.26 -16.82
C SER A 87 -1.27 -23.02 -16.55
N TRP A 88 -0.12 -22.33 -16.49
CA TRP A 88 1.16 -22.96 -16.21
C TRP A 88 1.14 -23.67 -14.86
N GLY A 89 1.33 -25.00 -14.88
CA GLY A 89 1.26 -25.87 -13.71
C GLY A 89 2.56 -25.94 -12.89
N GLY A 90 3.45 -24.95 -13.00
CA GLY A 90 4.71 -24.94 -12.27
C GLY A 90 5.76 -25.95 -12.78
N THR A 91 5.57 -26.52 -13.98
CA THR A 91 6.52 -27.47 -14.57
C THR A 91 7.46 -26.75 -15.53
N VAL A 92 8.77 -26.91 -15.34
CA VAL A 92 9.78 -26.35 -16.24
C VAL A 92 9.70 -27.05 -17.58
N GLU A 93 9.70 -26.28 -18.67
CA GLU A 93 9.63 -26.81 -20.03
C GLU A 93 10.82 -27.74 -20.33
N GLY A 94 10.53 -28.78 -21.12
CA GLY A 94 11.56 -29.65 -21.66
C GLY A 94 12.51 -28.88 -22.58
N SER A 95 13.71 -29.45 -22.81
CA SER A 95 14.67 -28.82 -23.72
C SER A 95 14.14 -28.84 -25.15
N PHE A 96 14.35 -27.73 -25.86
CA PHE A 96 13.95 -27.57 -27.25
C PHE A 96 15.02 -26.80 -28.04
N THR A 97 15.02 -26.97 -29.35
CA THR A 97 15.91 -26.25 -30.26
C THR A 97 15.11 -25.55 -31.33
N ILE A 98 15.36 -24.25 -31.50
CA ILE A 98 14.83 -23.45 -32.59
C ILE A 98 15.89 -23.38 -33.69
N THR A 99 15.50 -23.62 -34.93
CA THR A 99 16.37 -23.48 -36.11
C THR A 99 15.66 -22.67 -37.17
N PHE A 100 16.21 -21.52 -37.52
CA PHE A 100 15.67 -20.67 -38.57
C PHE A 100 16.06 -21.21 -39.94
N THR A 101 15.08 -21.37 -40.83
CA THR A 101 15.30 -21.76 -42.23
C THR A 101 15.29 -20.54 -43.16
N SER A 102 14.68 -19.44 -42.70
CA SER A 102 14.69 -18.13 -43.35
C SER A 102 14.38 -17.05 -42.28
N PRO A 103 14.43 -15.75 -42.62
CA PRO A 103 14.03 -14.69 -41.68
C PRO A 103 12.57 -14.76 -41.19
N THR A 104 11.71 -15.54 -41.84
CA THR A 104 10.28 -15.65 -41.52
C THR A 104 9.80 -17.09 -41.30
N ALA A 105 10.70 -18.08 -41.36
CA ALA A 105 10.37 -19.49 -41.18
C ALA A 105 11.40 -20.19 -40.30
N TYR A 106 10.92 -21.07 -39.42
CA TYR A 106 11.73 -21.77 -38.44
C TYR A 106 11.15 -23.15 -38.13
N SER A 107 11.96 -24.00 -37.51
CA SER A 107 11.52 -25.25 -36.93
C SER A 107 11.81 -25.28 -35.44
N VAL A 108 10.96 -25.97 -34.68
CA VAL A 108 11.16 -26.26 -33.27
C VAL A 108 11.27 -27.77 -33.10
N THR A 109 12.38 -28.22 -32.52
CA THR A 109 12.61 -29.62 -32.19
C THR A 109 12.52 -29.81 -30.68
N THR A 110 11.54 -30.61 -30.23
CA THR A 110 11.32 -30.95 -28.81
C THR A 110 11.22 -32.45 -28.67
N GLY A 111 12.03 -33.07 -27.80
CA GLY A 111 12.00 -34.52 -27.59
C GLY A 111 12.23 -35.35 -28.86
N GLY A 112 12.99 -34.82 -29.83
CA GLY A 112 13.25 -35.47 -31.12
C GLY A 112 12.16 -35.26 -32.19
N VAL A 113 11.06 -34.59 -31.87
CA VAL A 113 10.01 -34.24 -32.84
C VAL A 113 10.23 -32.83 -33.35
N THR A 114 10.38 -32.68 -34.66
CA THR A 114 10.54 -31.38 -35.33
C THR A 114 9.22 -30.92 -35.94
N THR A 115 8.79 -29.71 -35.57
CA THR A 115 7.62 -29.03 -36.14
C THR A 115 8.07 -27.78 -36.87
N ASN A 116 7.55 -27.55 -38.09
CA ASN A 116 7.90 -26.39 -38.92
C ASN A 116 6.84 -25.29 -38.80
N TYR A 117 7.30 -24.05 -38.79
CA TYR A 117 6.49 -22.85 -38.64
C TYR A 117 6.90 -21.80 -39.68
N THR A 118 5.93 -20.99 -40.10
CA THR A 118 6.11 -19.87 -41.03
C THR A 118 5.43 -18.63 -40.48
N GLY A 119 5.81 -17.45 -40.99
CA GLY A 119 5.23 -16.17 -40.54
C GLY A 119 5.82 -15.70 -39.22
N PHE A 120 7.09 -16.00 -38.95
CA PHE A 120 7.79 -15.42 -37.80
C PHE A 120 7.78 -13.89 -37.87
N ASP A 121 7.39 -13.28 -36.75
CA ASP A 121 7.45 -11.84 -36.50
C ASP A 121 8.28 -11.63 -35.23
N ILE A 122 9.35 -10.86 -35.37
CA ILE A 122 10.27 -10.55 -34.28
C ILE A 122 9.56 -9.91 -33.07
N ASN A 123 8.51 -9.11 -33.31
CA ASN A 123 7.79 -8.42 -32.23
C ASN A 123 6.97 -9.38 -31.39
N ASN A 124 6.52 -10.49 -31.99
CA ASN A 124 5.76 -11.52 -31.30
C ASN A 124 6.68 -12.56 -30.64
N GLY A 125 7.90 -12.74 -31.16
CA GLY A 125 8.84 -13.77 -30.70
C GLY A 125 8.36 -15.17 -31.04
N ILE A 126 8.90 -16.17 -30.34
CA ILE A 126 8.47 -17.58 -30.45
C ILE A 126 7.98 -18.04 -29.08
N VAL A 127 6.72 -18.47 -29.00
CA VAL A 127 6.09 -18.96 -27.76
C VAL A 127 6.02 -20.49 -27.79
N ILE A 128 6.56 -21.13 -26.76
CA ILE A 128 6.54 -22.58 -26.56
C ILE A 128 6.14 -22.84 -25.11
N GLY A 129 4.92 -23.32 -24.88
CA GLY A 129 4.40 -23.51 -23.53
C GLY A 129 4.20 -22.16 -22.82
N ASP A 130 4.78 -22.00 -21.62
CA ASP A 130 4.76 -20.74 -20.86
C ASP A 130 5.93 -19.81 -21.20
N VAL A 131 6.82 -20.22 -22.10
CA VAL A 131 8.08 -19.54 -22.40
C VAL A 131 7.98 -18.81 -23.72
N LYS A 132 8.43 -17.56 -23.74
CA LYS A 132 8.64 -16.79 -24.96
C LYS A 132 10.11 -16.50 -25.18
N VAL A 133 10.56 -16.78 -26.39
CA VAL A 133 11.89 -16.46 -26.88
C VAL A 133 11.80 -15.17 -27.68
N ASN A 134 12.48 -14.13 -27.18
CA ASN A 134 12.60 -12.83 -27.83
C ASN A 134 13.96 -12.72 -28.50
N PHE A 135 14.03 -11.98 -29.61
CA PHE A 135 15.25 -11.76 -30.37
C PHE A 135 15.53 -10.27 -30.47
N ASP A 136 16.80 -9.87 -30.42
CA ASP A 136 17.19 -8.46 -30.52
C ASP A 136 17.20 -7.92 -31.96
N ARG A 137 17.26 -8.82 -32.95
CA ARG A 137 17.15 -8.51 -34.38
C ARG A 137 16.55 -9.69 -35.16
N ALA A 138 16.25 -9.47 -36.43
CA ALA A 138 15.68 -10.49 -37.30
C ALA A 138 16.70 -11.64 -37.51
N PRO A 139 16.34 -12.90 -37.23
CA PRO A 139 17.21 -14.04 -37.46
C PRO A 139 17.45 -14.31 -38.95
N ALA A 140 18.58 -14.95 -39.26
CA ALA A 140 18.94 -15.40 -40.59
C ALA A 140 18.76 -16.93 -40.74
N ALA A 141 18.79 -17.40 -41.98
CA ALA A 141 18.79 -18.84 -42.25
C ALA A 141 20.01 -19.51 -41.60
N SER A 142 19.78 -20.66 -40.97
CA SER A 142 20.75 -21.44 -40.18
C SER A 142 21.06 -20.90 -38.78
N ASP A 143 20.45 -19.80 -38.35
CA ASP A 143 20.55 -19.40 -36.94
C ASP A 143 19.82 -20.41 -36.05
N THR A 144 20.47 -20.80 -34.96
CA THR A 144 19.98 -21.83 -34.03
C THR A 144 20.01 -21.35 -32.60
N PHE A 145 19.04 -21.79 -31.81
CA PHE A 145 18.95 -21.50 -30.37
C PHE A 145 18.58 -22.76 -29.63
N VAL A 146 19.44 -23.17 -28.70
CA VAL A 146 19.22 -24.31 -27.84
C VAL A 146 18.73 -23.81 -26.49
N VAL A 147 17.52 -24.19 -26.11
CA VAL A 147 16.94 -23.88 -24.81
C VAL A 147 16.95 -25.13 -23.95
N THR A 148 17.53 -25.02 -22.76
CA THR A 148 17.70 -26.14 -21.83
C THR A 148 17.32 -25.72 -20.41
N SER A 149 17.03 -26.69 -19.55
CA SER A 149 16.76 -26.45 -18.14
C SER A 149 17.97 -25.81 -17.45
N ASN A 150 17.69 -24.84 -16.57
CA ASN A 150 18.70 -24.20 -15.73
C ASN A 150 18.70 -24.80 -14.32
N THR A 151 18.67 -26.13 -14.22
CA THR A 151 18.30 -26.94 -13.03
C THR A 151 19.16 -26.71 -11.77
N SER A 152 20.24 -25.95 -11.85
CA SER A 152 21.05 -25.56 -10.69
C SER A 152 21.15 -24.05 -10.49
N GLY A 153 20.71 -23.24 -11.45
CA GLY A 153 20.75 -21.77 -11.36
C GLY A 153 22.12 -21.14 -11.04
N ILE A 154 23.22 -21.91 -11.13
CA ILE A 154 24.52 -21.49 -10.60
C ILE A 154 25.02 -20.30 -11.40
N GLY A 155 25.24 -19.17 -10.71
CA GLY A 155 25.75 -17.93 -11.29
C GLY A 155 24.72 -17.12 -12.08
N ASP A 156 23.46 -17.54 -12.11
CA ASP A 156 22.38 -16.79 -12.76
C ASP A 156 21.54 -16.05 -11.72
N ASN A 157 21.60 -14.71 -11.76
CA ASN A 157 20.80 -13.81 -10.93
C ASN A 157 19.79 -13.01 -11.75
N SER A 158 19.47 -13.45 -12.97
CA SER A 158 18.63 -12.69 -13.90
C SER A 158 17.23 -12.43 -13.36
N ASN A 159 16.65 -13.34 -12.56
CA ASN A 159 15.33 -13.11 -11.98
C ASN A 159 15.39 -12.08 -10.84
N ILE A 160 16.44 -12.08 -10.01
CA ILE A 160 16.62 -11.04 -8.98
C ILE A 160 16.81 -9.66 -9.60
N THR A 161 17.55 -9.58 -10.72
CA THR A 161 17.68 -8.32 -11.45
C THR A 161 16.31 -7.79 -11.88
N ARG A 162 15.45 -8.64 -12.45
CA ARG A 162 14.07 -8.26 -12.80
C ARG A 162 13.22 -7.88 -11.59
N ILE A 163 13.39 -8.58 -10.46
CA ILE A 163 12.72 -8.22 -9.20
C ILE A 163 13.15 -6.81 -8.75
N SER A 164 14.43 -6.47 -8.88
CA SER A 164 14.94 -5.15 -8.50
C SER A 164 14.38 -4.02 -9.38
N GLU A 165 14.01 -4.32 -10.63
CA GLU A 165 13.42 -3.37 -11.56
C GLU A 165 11.95 -3.03 -11.23
N ILE A 166 11.26 -3.86 -10.43
CA ILE A 166 9.85 -3.63 -10.03
C ILE A 166 9.68 -2.31 -9.28
N SER A 167 10.70 -1.84 -8.52
CA SER A 167 10.60 -0.55 -7.83
C SER A 167 10.48 0.63 -8.79
N GLU A 168 10.91 0.47 -10.04
CA GLU A 168 10.85 1.46 -11.10
C GLU A 168 9.58 1.34 -11.96
N GLU A 169 8.76 0.31 -11.76
CA GLU A 169 7.50 0.12 -12.48
C GLU A 169 6.41 1.08 -11.96
N SER A 170 5.64 1.65 -12.89
CA SER A 170 4.52 2.57 -12.59
C SER A 170 3.20 1.84 -12.32
N ILE A 171 3.22 0.85 -11.42
CA ILE A 171 2.07 -0.04 -11.16
C ILE A 171 1.17 0.42 -9.99
N PHE A 172 1.56 1.46 -9.25
CA PHE A 172 0.83 1.96 -8.09
C PHE A 172 0.01 3.20 -8.50
N GLU A 173 -1.14 2.98 -9.15
CA GLU A 173 -1.97 4.05 -9.73
C GLU A 173 -1.19 4.91 -10.73
N SER A 174 -0.52 4.24 -11.68
CA SER A 174 0.35 4.86 -12.70
C SER A 174 1.56 5.60 -12.12
N LYS A 175 1.97 5.27 -10.89
CA LYS A 175 3.16 5.82 -10.22
C LYS A 175 4.08 4.70 -9.76
N LYS A 176 5.35 5.05 -9.58
CA LYS A 176 6.33 4.20 -8.88
C LYS A 176 5.97 4.07 -7.41
N LEU A 177 6.44 3.00 -6.77
CA LEU A 177 6.19 2.72 -5.35
C LEU A 177 6.53 3.92 -4.46
N ARG A 178 7.72 4.50 -4.65
CA ARG A 178 8.20 5.64 -3.87
C ARG A 178 7.29 6.87 -4.02
N ASP A 179 6.91 7.19 -5.25
CA ASP A 179 6.08 8.38 -5.53
C ASP A 179 4.66 8.21 -4.99
N PHE A 180 4.10 7.01 -5.10
CA PHE A 180 2.81 6.69 -4.48
C PHE A 180 2.88 6.86 -2.96
N TYR A 181 3.89 6.26 -2.31
CA TYR A 181 4.08 6.31 -0.86
C TYR A 181 4.25 7.74 -0.33
N ILE A 182 5.11 8.56 -0.97
CA ILE A 182 5.32 9.96 -0.58
C ILE A 182 4.03 10.77 -0.71
N ASN A 183 3.27 10.57 -1.80
CA ASN A 183 2.00 11.26 -2.01
C ASN A 183 0.97 10.94 -0.92
N GLU A 184 0.84 9.66 -0.55
CA GLU A 184 -0.11 9.26 0.48
C GLU A 184 0.28 9.79 1.87
N ILE A 185 1.57 9.76 2.24
CA ILE A 185 2.03 10.39 3.50
C ILE A 185 1.84 11.90 3.49
N GLY A 186 2.08 12.57 2.36
CA GLY A 186 1.83 14.00 2.23
C GLY A 186 0.38 14.36 2.54
N LYS A 187 -0.58 13.54 2.10
CA LYS A 187 -2.01 13.73 2.43
C LYS A 187 -2.28 13.56 3.93
N VAL A 188 -1.64 12.58 4.59
CA VAL A 188 -1.76 12.37 6.05
C VAL A 188 -1.24 13.57 6.81
N SER A 189 -0.07 14.09 6.43
CA SER A 189 0.54 15.26 7.05
C SER A 189 -0.38 16.48 6.95
N SER A 190 -0.89 16.75 5.75
CA SER A 190 -1.86 17.85 5.52
C SER A 190 -3.14 17.67 6.32
N PHE A 191 -3.70 16.46 6.38
CA PHE A 191 -4.90 16.17 7.17
C PHE A 191 -4.66 16.32 8.67
N ASN A 192 -3.50 15.89 9.17
CA ASN A 192 -3.11 16.05 10.58
C ASN A 192 -2.99 17.53 10.94
N ASN A 193 -2.32 18.33 10.11
CA ASN A 193 -2.23 19.78 10.30
C ASN A 193 -3.61 20.44 10.32
N LEU A 194 -4.49 20.11 9.37
CA LEU A 194 -5.85 20.62 9.33
C LEU A 194 -6.65 20.21 10.57
N SER A 195 -6.49 18.97 11.03
CA SER A 195 -7.15 18.47 12.24
C SER A 195 -6.67 19.19 13.49
N LYS A 196 -5.37 19.47 13.59
CA LYS A 196 -4.79 20.25 14.70
C LYS A 196 -5.32 21.69 14.71
N MET A 197 -5.30 22.37 13.56
CA MET A 197 -5.87 23.72 13.44
C MET A 197 -7.36 23.74 13.81
N SER A 198 -8.13 22.73 13.38
CA SER A 198 -9.54 22.62 13.74
C SER A 198 -9.73 22.39 15.24
N ALA A 199 -8.88 21.56 15.87
CA ALA A 199 -8.91 21.33 17.31
C ALA A 199 -8.59 22.62 18.09
N GLU A 200 -7.56 23.36 17.68
CA GLU A 200 -7.19 24.66 18.27
C GLU A 200 -8.32 25.68 18.14
N ALA A 201 -8.94 25.78 16.97
CA ALA A 201 -10.09 26.66 16.76
C ALA A 201 -11.29 26.28 17.63
N LYS A 202 -11.59 24.97 17.74
CA LYS A 202 -12.65 24.47 18.64
C LYS A 202 -12.34 24.74 20.11
N GLN A 203 -11.07 24.64 20.51
CA GLN A 203 -10.64 24.99 21.86
C GLN A 203 -10.89 26.48 22.14
N ALA A 204 -10.51 27.37 21.22
CA ALA A 204 -10.77 28.80 21.38
C ALA A 204 -12.28 29.13 21.46
N VAL A 205 -13.11 28.46 20.64
CA VAL A 205 -14.58 28.59 20.73
C VAL A 205 -15.10 28.08 22.07
N TYR A 206 -14.58 26.95 22.55
CA TYR A 206 -14.92 26.40 23.85
C TYR A 206 -14.56 27.37 24.99
N ASP A 207 -13.34 27.92 24.99
CA ASP A 207 -12.87 28.86 26.01
C ASP A 207 -13.72 30.15 26.02
N ASN A 208 -14.09 30.66 24.84
CA ASN A 208 -14.99 31.80 24.70
C ASN A 208 -16.40 31.47 25.22
N ALA A 209 -16.94 30.30 24.89
CA ALA A 209 -18.25 29.87 25.35
C ALA A 209 -18.27 29.66 26.88
N MET A 210 -17.19 29.11 27.44
CA MET A 210 -17.02 28.96 28.89
C MET A 210 -16.97 30.32 29.57
N THR A 211 -16.18 31.26 29.04
CA THR A 211 -16.11 32.64 29.56
C THR A 211 -17.47 33.35 29.49
N ALA A 212 -18.21 33.18 28.39
CA ALA A 212 -19.56 33.76 28.25
C ALA A 212 -20.56 33.13 29.24
N LYS A 213 -20.48 31.81 29.44
CA LYS A 213 -21.27 31.10 30.45
C LYS A 213 -20.92 31.60 31.85
N ASP A 214 -19.65 31.74 32.19
CA ASP A 214 -19.19 32.23 33.48
C ASP A 214 -19.61 33.69 33.73
N LYS A 215 -19.73 34.52 32.69
CA LYS A 215 -20.29 35.88 32.82
C LYS A 215 -21.79 35.89 33.14
N ILE A 216 -22.56 34.93 32.63
CA ILE A 216 -24.01 34.85 32.84
C ILE A 216 -24.34 34.11 34.14
N SER A 217 -23.59 33.04 34.44
CA SER A 217 -23.76 32.20 35.63
C SER A 217 -22.94 32.68 36.83
N GLY A 218 -22.00 33.60 36.61
CA GLY A 218 -21.19 34.20 37.65
C GLY A 218 -22.05 35.12 38.49
N VAL A 219 -22.34 34.69 39.71
CA VAL A 219 -22.99 35.53 40.72
C VAL A 219 -22.04 36.67 41.05
N ASN A 220 -22.50 37.91 40.87
CA ASN A 220 -21.71 39.08 41.21
C ASN A 220 -21.81 39.30 42.73
N LEU A 221 -20.81 38.83 43.48
CA LEU A 221 -20.80 38.87 44.95
C LEU A 221 -20.98 40.29 45.50
N ASP A 222 -20.59 41.32 44.76
CA ASP A 222 -20.80 42.72 45.15
C ASP A 222 -22.27 43.15 45.01
N GLU A 223 -22.97 42.64 43.99
CA GLU A 223 -24.40 42.89 43.77
C GLU A 223 -25.25 42.07 44.76
N GLU A 224 -24.88 40.81 45.00
CA GLU A 224 -25.50 39.96 46.01
C GLU A 224 -25.25 40.51 47.43
N ALA A 225 -24.05 41.05 47.72
CA ALA A 225 -23.75 41.71 48.99
C ALA A 225 -24.49 43.04 49.16
N ALA A 226 -24.64 43.83 48.09
CA ALA A 226 -25.44 45.06 48.13
C ALA A 226 -26.92 44.75 48.40
N ASP A 227 -27.47 43.72 47.77
CA ASP A 227 -28.83 43.23 48.03
C ASP A 227 -28.95 42.64 49.44
N LEU A 228 -27.93 41.96 49.94
CA LEU A 228 -27.89 41.44 51.31
C LEU A 228 -27.87 42.57 52.34
N ILE A 229 -27.07 43.61 52.11
CA ILE A 229 -27.06 44.83 52.94
C ILE A 229 -28.42 45.54 52.87
N ARG A 230 -29.01 45.65 51.67
CA ARG A 230 -30.34 46.24 51.49
C ARG A 230 -31.42 45.45 52.24
N LEU A 231 -31.37 44.12 52.19
CA LEU A 231 -32.28 43.24 52.94
C LEU A 231 -32.07 43.37 54.45
N GLN A 232 -30.82 43.47 54.92
CA GLN A 232 -30.53 43.73 56.33
C GLN A 232 -31.07 45.09 56.78
N GLN A 233 -30.88 46.15 55.98
CA GLN A 233 -31.41 47.49 56.27
C GLN A 233 -32.94 47.50 56.28
N ALA A 234 -33.58 46.83 55.32
CA ALA A 234 -35.04 46.69 55.29
C ALA A 234 -35.54 45.94 56.53
N TYR A 235 -34.86 44.87 56.96
CA TYR A 235 -35.23 44.11 58.16
C TYR A 235 -35.08 44.95 59.43
N MET A 236 -33.99 45.71 59.56
CA MET A 236 -33.81 46.67 60.67
C MET A 236 -34.89 47.75 60.67
N ALA A 237 -35.26 48.26 59.50
CA ALA A 237 -36.36 49.23 59.36
C ALA A 237 -37.71 48.63 59.75
N THR A 238 -38.02 47.40 59.33
CA THR A 238 -39.24 46.68 59.73
C THR A 238 -39.25 46.39 61.23
N ALA A 239 -38.13 45.95 61.81
CA ALA A 239 -38.01 45.73 63.25
C ALA A 239 -38.22 47.04 64.03
N LYS A 240 -37.68 48.16 63.54
CA LYS A 240 -37.91 49.48 64.14
C LYS A 240 -39.37 49.91 64.01
N ALA A 241 -40.02 49.67 62.87
CA ALA A 241 -41.43 49.93 62.68
C ALA A 241 -42.31 49.09 63.63
N MET A 242 -41.96 47.82 63.85
CA MET A 242 -42.63 46.95 64.84
C MET A 242 -42.42 47.45 66.27
N GLN A 243 -41.20 47.88 66.62
CA GLN A 243 -40.92 48.47 67.93
C GLN A 243 -41.77 49.73 68.15
N THR A 244 -41.81 50.63 67.17
CA THR A 244 -42.64 51.83 67.23
C THR A 244 -44.14 51.51 67.31
N ALA A 245 -44.62 50.50 66.56
CA ALA A 245 -46.01 50.03 66.66
C ALA A 245 -46.31 49.44 68.05
N SER A 246 -45.39 48.66 68.63
CA SER A 246 -45.49 48.14 70.00
C SER A 246 -45.49 49.27 71.04
N ASP A 247 -44.66 50.29 70.87
CA ASP A 247 -44.61 51.45 71.77
C ASP A 247 -45.93 52.24 71.71
N ILE A 248 -46.49 52.44 70.51
CA ILE A 248 -47.82 53.05 70.31
C ILE A 248 -48.89 52.19 70.98
N PHE A 249 -48.85 50.86 70.80
CA PHE A 249 -49.81 49.95 71.41
C PHE A 249 -49.75 49.99 72.94
N GLN A 250 -48.55 50.02 73.53
CA GLN A 250 -48.37 50.18 74.96
C GLN A 250 -48.85 51.55 75.46
N GLN A 251 -48.64 52.64 74.71
CA GLN A 251 -49.19 53.94 75.06
C GLN A 251 -50.72 53.96 75.03
N LEU A 252 -51.34 53.31 74.03
CA LEU A 252 -52.80 53.15 73.97
C LEU A 252 -53.32 52.33 75.16
N LEU A 253 -52.65 51.24 75.54
CA LEU A 253 -53.01 50.45 76.73
C LEU A 253 -52.83 51.23 78.05
N ARG A 254 -51.82 52.11 78.14
CA ARG A 254 -51.57 52.93 79.34
C ARG A 254 -52.57 54.08 79.52
N ILE A 255 -53.30 54.46 78.47
CA ILE A 255 -54.38 55.45 78.51
C ILE A 255 -55.76 54.77 78.71
N GLY A 256 -55.84 53.46 78.47
CA GLY A 256 -57.06 52.65 78.53
C GLY A 256 -57.39 52.01 79.89
N ILE A 257 -56.72 52.41 80.98
CA ILE A 257 -57.06 52.06 82.37
C ILE A 257 -56.91 53.32 83.20
#